data_AF-A0A7G5EG64-F1
#
_entry.id   AF-A0A7G5EG64-F1
#
_cell.length_a   1.000
_cell.length_b   1.000
_cell.length_c   1.000
_cell.angle_alpha   90.00
_cell.angle_beta   90.00
_cell.angle_gamma   90.00
#
_symmetry.space_group_name_H-M   'P 1'
#
loop_
_entity.id
_entity.type
_entity.pdbx_description
1 polymer ?
#
loop_
_entity_poly.entity_id
_entity_poly.type
_entity_poly.pdbx_seq_one_letter_code
_entity_poly.pdbx_strand_id
1 'polypeptide(L)'
;MAKAPKTTTAPTGQIAPFGLRMLPELREKIEAAARESGRSMNAEVVSRLEESFTGGGDSDKVALVLSHKLSRAEVDLTFERIKNLTATYEAYIASQAAIELMEVIERKVPSINFDEKLAQRIRGINKKHLPTVEKAGPQPFDLLEKESDDALAKHINITDKLMARMLADQPLTQEDGKALVQHLKGGDASVAYEGFWQGLMKIVSGDEGTDQAPKRPKK
;
A
#
# COMPACT_ATOMS: atom_id res chain seq x y z
N MET A 1 18.40 -23.66 -29.04
CA MET A 1 17.08 -23.03 -29.22
C MET A 1 16.08 -23.78 -28.36
N ALA A 2 15.59 -23.15 -27.29
CA ALA A 2 14.71 -23.79 -26.32
C ALA A 2 13.28 -23.95 -26.89
N LYS A 3 12.71 -25.14 -26.69
CA LYS A 3 11.38 -25.55 -27.18
C LYS A 3 10.32 -24.92 -26.26
N ALA A 4 9.38 -24.18 -26.82
CA ALA A 4 8.23 -23.62 -26.11
C ALA A 4 7.36 -24.72 -25.45
N PRO A 5 6.68 -24.43 -24.33
CA PRO A 5 5.83 -25.38 -23.64
C PRO A 5 4.61 -25.72 -24.49
N LYS A 6 4.30 -27.01 -24.62
CA LYS A 6 3.16 -27.51 -25.40
C LYS A 6 1.87 -27.24 -24.61
N THR A 7 0.98 -26.44 -25.17
CA THR A 7 -0.41 -26.34 -24.72
C THR A 7 -1.09 -27.71 -24.92
N THR A 8 -1.44 -28.37 -23.81
CA THR A 8 -2.15 -29.64 -23.81
C THR A 8 -3.62 -29.40 -24.16
N THR A 9 -3.94 -29.35 -25.44
CA THR A 9 -5.33 -29.51 -25.91
C THR A 9 -5.40 -30.89 -26.56
N ALA A 10 -5.71 -31.91 -25.76
CA ALA A 10 -5.94 -33.25 -26.30
C ALA A 10 -7.17 -33.20 -27.24
N PRO A 11 -7.16 -33.92 -28.37
CA PRO A 11 -8.28 -33.94 -29.30
C PRO A 11 -9.54 -34.47 -28.57
N THR A 12 -10.63 -33.71 -28.65
CA THR A 12 -11.90 -33.91 -27.91
C THR A 12 -12.49 -35.32 -28.05
N GLY A 13 -12.12 -36.07 -29.09
CA GLY A 13 -12.53 -37.46 -29.30
C GLY A 13 -11.90 -38.49 -28.34
N GLN A 14 -10.90 -38.11 -27.53
CA GLN A 14 -10.27 -38.99 -26.54
C GLN A 14 -10.82 -38.82 -25.12
N ILE A 15 -11.72 -37.86 -24.89
CA ILE A 15 -12.31 -37.61 -23.57
C ILE A 15 -13.57 -38.46 -23.43
N ALA A 16 -13.58 -39.37 -22.44
CA ALA A 16 -14.75 -40.20 -22.18
C ALA A 16 -15.97 -39.30 -21.83
N PRO A 17 -17.14 -39.53 -22.44
CA PRO A 17 -18.32 -38.72 -22.16
C PRO A 17 -18.71 -38.81 -20.68
N PHE A 18 -18.81 -37.66 -20.02
CA PHE A 18 -19.21 -37.57 -18.62
C PHE A 18 -20.74 -37.55 -18.51
N GLY A 19 -21.32 -38.61 -17.94
CA GLY A 19 -22.76 -38.75 -17.77
C GLY A 19 -23.32 -37.89 -16.63
N LEU A 20 -23.28 -36.57 -16.78
CA LEU A 20 -23.78 -35.63 -15.77
C LEU A 20 -25.31 -35.70 -15.66
N ARG A 21 -25.81 -36.02 -14.46
CA ARG A 21 -27.24 -35.94 -14.12
C ARG A 21 -27.51 -34.57 -13.51
N MET A 22 -28.42 -33.82 -14.11
CA MET A 22 -28.79 -32.47 -13.66
C MET A 22 -30.31 -32.33 -13.59
N LEU A 23 -30.77 -31.49 -12.66
CA LEU A 23 -32.18 -31.11 -12.57
C LEU A 23 -32.62 -30.38 -13.86
N PRO A 24 -33.88 -30.53 -14.32
CA PRO A 24 -34.36 -29.92 -15.56
C PRO A 24 -34.16 -28.40 -15.59
N GLU A 25 -34.47 -27.73 -14.49
CA GLU A 25 -34.33 -26.27 -14.36
C GLU A 25 -32.87 -25.81 -14.50
N LEU A 26 -31.93 -26.59 -13.95
CA LEU A 26 -30.50 -26.28 -14.05
C LEU A 26 -29.99 -26.46 -15.49
N ARG A 27 -30.48 -27.50 -16.17
CA ARG A 27 -30.17 -27.74 -17.57
C ARG A 27 -30.64 -26.57 -18.44
N GLU A 28 -31.88 -26.13 -18.27
CA GLU A 28 -32.44 -25.01 -19.02
C GLU A 28 -31.63 -23.72 -18.82
N LYS A 29 -31.22 -23.43 -17.58
CA LYS A 29 -30.36 -22.28 -17.27
C LYS A 29 -29.01 -22.35 -17.98
N ILE A 30 -28.37 -23.51 -18.00
CA ILE A 30 -27.08 -23.70 -18.68
C ILE A 30 -27.25 -23.62 -20.20
N GLU A 31 -28.32 -24.17 -20.77
CA GLU A 31 -28.61 -24.05 -22.21
C GLU A 31 -28.87 -22.60 -22.63
N ALA A 32 -29.60 -21.83 -21.82
CA ALA A 32 -29.82 -20.41 -22.07
C ALA A 32 -28.50 -19.62 -22.02
N ALA A 33 -27.69 -19.84 -20.99
CA ALA A 33 -26.38 -19.22 -20.85
C ALA A 33 -25.43 -19.58 -22.00
N ALA A 34 -25.42 -20.84 -22.45
CA ALA A 34 -24.61 -21.28 -23.58
C ALA A 34 -25.04 -20.61 -24.90
N ARG A 35 -26.35 -20.42 -25.12
CA ARG A 35 -26.85 -19.66 -26.29
C ARG A 35 -26.43 -18.19 -26.23
N GLU A 36 -26.53 -17.56 -25.06
CA GLU A 36 -26.13 -16.17 -24.86
C GLU A 36 -24.62 -15.97 -25.06
N SER A 37 -23.80 -16.90 -24.56
CA SER A 37 -22.33 -16.87 -24.71
C SER A 37 -21.83 -17.34 -26.07
N GLY A 38 -22.71 -17.88 -26.93
CA GLY A 38 -22.34 -18.45 -28.23
C GLY A 38 -21.51 -19.72 -28.14
N ARG A 39 -21.57 -20.43 -27.01
CA ARG A 39 -20.81 -21.67 -26.73
C ARG A 39 -21.70 -22.90 -26.84
N SER A 40 -21.08 -24.08 -27.00
CA SER A 40 -21.80 -25.33 -26.79
C SER A 40 -22.12 -25.50 -25.30
N MET A 41 -23.20 -26.22 -24.98
CA MET A 41 -23.58 -26.48 -23.58
C MET A 41 -22.42 -27.10 -22.79
N ASN A 42 -21.65 -28.02 -23.41
CA ASN A 42 -20.49 -28.63 -22.76
C ASN A 42 -19.36 -27.61 -22.52
N ALA A 43 -19.10 -26.72 -23.49
CA ALA A 43 -18.09 -25.68 -23.34
C ALA A 43 -18.47 -24.64 -22.27
N GLU A 44 -19.76 -24.31 -22.13
CA GLU A 44 -20.26 -23.43 -21.07
C GLU A 44 -20.12 -24.07 -19.68
N VAL A 45 -20.42 -25.37 -19.55
CA VAL A 45 -20.22 -26.12 -18.30
C VAL A 45 -18.74 -26.11 -17.90
N VAL A 46 -17.84 -26.39 -18.84
CA VAL A 46 -16.40 -26.37 -18.59
C VAL A 46 -15.93 -24.97 -18.21
N SER A 47 -16.33 -23.92 -18.97
CA SER A 47 -15.98 -22.52 -18.66
C SER A 47 -16.39 -22.14 -17.25
N ARG A 48 -17.63 -22.45 -16.83
CA ARG A 48 -18.12 -22.13 -15.48
C ARG A 48 -17.41 -22.92 -14.39
N LEU A 49 -17.04 -24.17 -14.66
CA LEU A 49 -16.25 -24.96 -13.71
C LEU A 49 -14.85 -24.39 -13.59
N GLU A 50 -14.17 -24.10 -14.70
CA GLU A 50 -12.86 -23.44 -14.73
C GLU A 50 -12.92 -22.08 -14.02
N GLU A 51 -13.94 -21.26 -14.27
CA GLU A 51 -14.23 -20.02 -13.55
C GLU A 51 -14.49 -20.25 -12.07
N SER A 52 -15.14 -21.34 -11.66
CA SER A 52 -15.34 -21.64 -10.23
C SER A 52 -14.04 -22.02 -9.51
N PHE A 53 -13.07 -22.58 -10.24
CA PHE A 53 -11.75 -22.91 -9.71
C PHE A 53 -10.76 -21.74 -9.82
N THR A 54 -10.98 -20.80 -10.73
CA THR A 54 -10.12 -19.62 -10.94
C THR A 54 -10.68 -18.33 -10.32
N GLY A 55 -11.98 -18.28 -10.03
CA GLY A 55 -12.74 -17.14 -9.52
C GLY A 55 -12.50 -16.79 -8.05
N GLY A 56 -11.67 -17.58 -7.35
CA GLY A 56 -11.06 -17.16 -6.08
C GLY A 56 -9.85 -16.22 -6.27
N GLY A 57 -9.34 -16.04 -7.50
CA GLY A 57 -8.02 -15.45 -7.76
C GLY A 57 -7.96 -13.94 -8.04
N ASP A 58 -9.07 -13.25 -8.30
CA ASP A 58 -9.02 -11.79 -8.57
C ASP A 58 -9.04 -10.93 -7.31
N SER A 59 -9.71 -11.40 -6.24
CA SER A 59 -9.58 -10.86 -4.88
C SER A 59 -8.11 -10.78 -4.46
N ASP A 60 -7.36 -11.86 -4.72
CA ASP A 60 -5.98 -12.00 -4.30
C ASP A 60 -5.03 -11.09 -5.07
N LYS A 61 -5.27 -10.91 -6.38
CA LYS A 61 -4.51 -9.94 -7.20
C LYS A 61 -4.80 -8.50 -6.80
N VAL A 62 -6.05 -8.18 -6.47
CA VAL A 62 -6.41 -6.84 -5.97
C VAL A 62 -5.77 -6.57 -4.61
N ALA A 63 -5.86 -7.52 -3.67
CA ALA A 63 -5.21 -7.43 -2.36
C ALA A 63 -3.69 -7.28 -2.50
N LEU A 64 -3.07 -8.01 -3.43
CA LEU A 64 -1.66 -7.93 -3.77
C LEU A 64 -1.25 -6.54 -4.29
N VAL A 65 -1.98 -6.02 -5.28
CA VAL A 65 -1.69 -4.70 -5.86
C VAL A 65 -1.87 -3.59 -4.81
N LEU A 66 -2.87 -3.71 -3.95
CA LEU A 66 -3.12 -2.77 -2.87
C LEU A 66 -2.02 -2.83 -1.80
N SER A 67 -1.60 -4.04 -1.40
CA SER A 67 -0.49 -4.24 -0.47
C SER A 67 0.79 -3.56 -0.97
N HIS A 68 1.16 -3.79 -2.23
CA HIS A 68 2.32 -3.15 -2.84
C HIS A 68 2.18 -1.61 -2.90
N LYS A 69 1.03 -1.08 -3.31
CA LYS A 69 0.77 0.38 -3.33
C LYS A 69 0.88 1.00 -1.93
N LEU A 70 0.41 0.29 -0.92
CA LEU A 70 0.41 0.73 0.46
C LEU A 70 1.83 0.75 1.03
N SER A 71 2.59 -0.33 0.86
CA SER A 71 4.01 -0.37 1.27
C SER A 71 4.83 0.70 0.56
N ARG A 72 4.56 0.99 -0.72
CA ARG A 72 5.21 2.10 -1.43
C ARG A 72 4.85 3.46 -0.83
N ALA A 73 3.57 3.70 -0.52
CA ALA A 73 3.13 4.94 0.10
C ALA A 73 3.76 5.16 1.48
N GLU A 74 3.99 4.08 2.26
CA GLU A 74 4.70 4.13 3.55
C GLU A 74 6.17 4.53 3.40
N VAL A 75 6.85 4.01 2.37
CA VAL A 75 8.23 4.41 2.04
C VAL A 75 8.29 5.89 1.64
N ASP A 76 7.39 6.33 0.75
CA ASP A 76 7.34 7.72 0.28
C ASP A 76 7.05 8.68 1.45
N LEU A 77 6.15 8.31 2.36
CA LEU A 77 5.84 9.09 3.57
C LEU A 77 7.05 9.18 4.51
N THR A 78 7.74 8.07 4.75
CA THR A 78 8.96 8.03 5.57
C THR A 78 10.05 8.92 4.97
N PHE A 79 10.24 8.86 3.66
CA PHE A 79 11.20 9.71 2.96
C PHE A 79 10.90 11.21 3.13
N GLU A 80 9.65 11.63 2.98
CA GLU A 80 9.27 13.03 3.20
C GLU A 80 9.41 13.45 4.68
N ARG A 81 9.16 12.55 5.63
CA ARG A 81 9.44 12.82 7.06
C ARG A 81 10.93 13.06 7.31
N ILE A 82 11.79 12.20 6.76
CA ILE A 82 13.25 12.34 6.85
C ILE A 82 13.69 13.69 6.30
N LYS A 83 13.27 14.02 5.08
CA LYS A 83 13.59 15.28 4.42
C LYS A 83 13.19 16.51 5.24
N ASN A 84 11.98 16.51 5.80
CA ASN A 84 11.50 17.60 6.64
C ASN A 84 12.28 17.71 7.96
N LEU A 85 12.67 16.58 8.55
CA LEU A 85 13.48 16.59 9.77
C LEU A 85 14.90 17.11 9.46
N THR A 86 15.53 16.65 8.38
CA THR A 86 16.85 17.15 7.94
C THR A 86 16.84 18.67 7.76
N ALA A 87 15.85 19.20 7.04
CA ALA A 87 15.72 20.65 6.85
C ALA A 87 15.53 21.41 8.18
N THR A 88 14.83 20.80 9.14
CA THR A 88 14.65 21.36 10.50
C THR A 88 15.96 21.42 11.26
N TYR A 89 16.78 20.36 11.20
CA TYR A 89 18.09 20.32 11.82
C TYR A 89 19.08 21.30 11.18
N GLU A 90 19.11 21.37 9.85
CA GLU A 90 19.95 22.33 9.11
C GLU A 90 19.63 23.78 9.51
N ALA A 91 18.34 24.13 9.55
CA ALA A 91 17.89 25.46 9.97
C ALA A 91 18.29 25.76 11.42
N TYR A 92 18.15 24.77 12.32
CA TYR A 92 18.53 24.91 13.72
C TYR A 92 20.05 25.10 13.88
N ILE A 93 20.87 24.23 13.30
CA ILE A 93 22.34 24.30 13.37
C ILE A 93 22.85 25.62 12.77
N ALA A 94 22.34 26.02 11.60
CA ALA A 94 22.71 27.29 10.99
C ALA A 94 22.35 28.49 11.88
N SER A 95 21.19 28.45 12.54
CA SER A 95 20.77 29.50 13.47
C SER A 95 21.64 29.57 14.72
N GLN A 96 22.06 28.42 15.27
CA GLN A 96 22.98 28.35 16.42
C GLN A 96 24.36 28.91 16.06
N ALA A 97 24.95 28.44 14.96
CA ALA A 97 26.24 28.92 14.48
C ALA A 97 26.22 30.43 14.20
N ALA A 98 25.12 30.95 13.65
CA ALA A 98 24.95 32.39 13.44
C ALA A 98 24.88 33.18 14.75
N ILE A 99 24.17 32.67 15.77
CA ILE A 99 24.12 33.31 17.10
C ILE A 99 25.51 33.37 17.73
N GLU A 100 26.22 32.24 17.76
CA GLU A 100 27.57 32.16 18.31
C GLU A 100 28.55 33.10 17.57
N LEU A 101 28.47 33.15 16.24
CA LEU A 101 29.31 34.04 15.44
C LEU A 101 29.00 35.52 15.71
N MET A 102 27.72 35.89 15.82
CA MET A 102 27.32 37.26 16.16
C MET A 102 27.89 37.66 17.52
N GLU A 103 27.76 36.81 18.54
CA GLU A 103 28.30 37.07 19.88
C GLU A 103 29.83 37.21 19.88
N VAL A 104 30.53 36.37 19.12
CA VAL A 104 32.00 36.46 18.98
C VAL A 104 32.41 37.76 18.29
N ILE A 105 31.70 38.17 17.24
CA ILE A 105 31.98 39.40 16.50
C ILE A 105 31.70 40.62 17.36
N GLU A 106 30.55 40.71 18.03
CA GLU A 106 30.23 41.83 18.94
C GLU A 106 31.29 41.99 20.03
N ARG A 107 31.79 40.87 20.57
CA ARG A 107 32.84 40.87 21.59
C ARG A 107 34.20 41.31 21.05
N LYS A 108 34.59 40.85 19.85
CA LYS A 108 35.93 41.11 19.28
C LYS A 108 36.02 42.41 18.47
N VAL A 109 34.90 42.85 17.91
CA VAL A 109 34.80 44.00 17.01
C VAL A 109 33.57 44.84 17.40
N PRO A 110 33.62 45.60 18.51
CA PRO A 110 32.46 46.34 19.02
C PRO A 110 31.93 47.42 18.09
N SER A 111 32.71 47.81 17.07
CA SER A 111 32.30 48.74 16.03
C SER A 111 31.30 48.13 15.03
N ILE A 112 31.22 46.80 14.94
CA ILE A 112 30.22 46.10 14.14
C ILE A 112 29.00 45.88 15.03
N ASN A 113 27.89 46.51 14.65
CA ASN A 113 26.61 46.34 15.32
C ASN A 113 25.68 45.58 14.38
N PHE A 114 25.20 44.40 14.78
CA PHE A 114 24.24 43.65 13.98
C PHE A 114 22.87 44.32 14.03
N ASP A 115 22.13 44.27 12.92
CA ASP A 115 20.74 44.73 12.89
C ASP A 115 19.92 43.87 13.87
N GLU A 116 19.32 44.51 14.88
CA GLU A 116 18.47 43.86 15.88
C GLU A 116 17.34 43.04 15.23
N LYS A 117 16.81 43.49 14.08
CA LYS A 117 15.80 42.72 13.34
C LYS A 117 16.37 41.41 12.80
N LEU A 118 17.63 41.39 12.35
CA LEU A 118 18.30 40.19 11.89
C LEU A 118 18.54 39.22 13.06
N ALA A 119 19.06 39.72 14.18
CA ALA A 119 19.28 38.92 15.39
C ALA A 119 17.98 38.28 15.90
N GLN A 120 16.88 39.05 15.94
CA GLN A 120 15.55 38.55 16.30
C GLN A 120 15.04 37.47 15.34
N ARG A 121 15.25 37.63 14.02
CA ARG A 121 14.87 36.61 13.03
C ARG A 121 15.63 35.30 13.25
N ILE A 122 16.94 35.37 13.48
CA ILE A 122 17.78 34.18 13.71
C ILE A 122 17.35 33.46 15.00
N ARG A 123 17.17 34.20 16.10
CA ARG A 123 16.65 33.64 17.37
C ARG A 123 15.26 33.05 17.21
N GLY A 124 14.41 33.66 16.38
CA GLY A 124 13.08 33.17 16.06
C GLY A 124 13.10 31.82 15.34
N ILE A 125 13.99 31.65 14.35
CA ILE A 125 14.21 30.37 13.65
C ILE A 125 14.66 29.31 14.66
N ASN A 126 15.65 29.63 15.48
CA ASN A 126 16.17 28.73 16.50
C ASN A 126 15.04 28.25 17.46
N LYS A 127 14.31 29.19 18.06
CA LYS A 127 13.20 28.91 18.97
C LYS A 127 12.08 28.09 18.32
N LYS A 128 11.81 28.30 17.03
CA LYS A 128 10.80 27.55 16.27
C LYS A 128 11.17 26.08 16.12
N HIS A 129 12.45 25.78 15.88
CA HIS A 129 12.90 24.43 15.54
C HIS A 129 13.44 23.64 16.75
N LEU A 130 13.81 24.33 17.84
CA LEU A 130 14.34 23.70 19.06
C LEU A 130 13.45 22.57 19.62
N PRO A 131 12.11 22.72 19.77
CA PRO A 131 11.29 21.63 20.34
C PRO A 131 11.30 20.36 19.50
N THR A 132 11.39 20.49 18.17
CA THR A 132 11.46 19.34 17.25
C THR A 132 12.80 18.62 17.41
N VAL A 133 13.89 19.37 17.53
CA VAL A 133 15.25 18.84 17.74
C VAL A 133 15.36 18.16 19.11
N GLU A 134 14.86 18.78 20.17
CA GLU A 134 14.86 18.19 21.52
C GLU A 134 14.05 16.90 21.58
N LYS A 135 12.89 16.86 20.92
CA LYS A 135 12.04 15.67 20.86
C LYS A 135 12.70 14.53 20.09
N ALA A 136 13.43 14.83 19.01
CA ALA A 136 14.12 13.83 18.20
C ALA A 136 15.43 13.34 18.83
N GLY A 137 15.97 14.08 19.80
CA GLY A 137 17.13 13.67 20.59
C GLY A 137 18.48 13.91 19.87
N PRO A 138 19.58 13.41 20.45
CA PRO A 138 20.95 13.70 20.00
C PRO A 138 21.34 12.98 18.70
N GLN A 139 20.60 11.94 18.31
CA GLN A 139 20.90 11.07 17.17
C GLN A 139 19.63 10.91 16.29
N PRO A 140 19.08 12.00 15.74
CA PRO A 140 17.87 11.94 14.92
C PRO A 140 18.08 11.12 13.64
N PHE A 141 19.29 11.14 13.11
CA PHE A 141 19.65 10.41 11.89
C PHE A 141 19.71 8.90 12.17
N ASP A 142 20.27 8.46 13.29
CA ASP A 142 20.26 7.04 13.67
C ASP A 142 18.84 6.48 13.82
N LEU A 143 17.93 7.28 14.41
CA LEU A 143 16.52 6.90 14.55
C LEU A 143 15.81 6.83 13.19
N LEU A 144 16.03 7.82 12.33
CA LEU A 144 15.43 7.86 11.00
C LEU A 144 16.02 6.81 10.04
N GLU A 145 17.32 6.55 10.12
CA GLU A 145 18.01 5.51 9.36
C GLU A 145 17.46 4.15 9.76
N LYS A 146 17.34 3.89 11.08
CA LYS A 146 16.69 2.68 11.58
C LYS A 146 15.23 2.56 11.14
N GLU A 147 14.44 3.63 11.22
CA GLU A 147 13.04 3.61 10.75
C GLU A 147 12.93 3.36 9.24
N SER A 148 13.83 3.93 8.45
CA SER A 148 13.95 3.72 7.00
C SER A 148 14.33 2.28 6.68
N ASP A 149 15.35 1.74 7.35
CA ASP A 149 15.80 0.37 7.17
C ASP A 149 14.72 -0.63 7.58
N ASP A 150 14.02 -0.38 8.69
CA ASP A 150 12.89 -1.18 9.13
C ASP A 150 11.75 -1.14 8.10
N ALA A 151 11.43 0.03 7.53
CA ALA A 151 10.42 0.18 6.48
C ALA A 151 10.82 -0.53 5.18
N LEU A 152 12.08 -0.41 4.77
CA LEU A 152 12.61 -1.04 3.57
C LEU A 152 12.68 -2.57 3.72
N ALA A 153 13.17 -3.07 4.85
CA ALA A 153 13.20 -4.50 5.15
C ALA A 153 11.78 -5.09 5.17
N LYS A 154 10.80 -4.35 5.70
CA LYS A 154 9.38 -4.74 5.63
C LYS A 154 8.88 -4.80 4.19
N HIS A 155 9.15 -3.77 3.39
CA HIS A 155 8.76 -3.75 1.96
C HIS A 155 9.35 -4.92 1.18
N ILE A 156 10.65 -5.20 1.39
CA ILE A 156 11.35 -6.33 0.75
C ILE A 156 10.69 -7.65 1.14
N ASN A 157 10.47 -7.89 2.44
CA ASN A 157 9.86 -9.13 2.93
C ASN A 157 8.44 -9.34 2.36
N ILE A 158 7.62 -8.29 2.31
CA ILE A 158 6.29 -8.34 1.69
C ILE A 158 6.44 -8.67 0.20
N THR A 159 7.31 -7.95 -0.52
CA THR A 159 7.52 -8.16 -1.97
C THR A 159 8.00 -9.58 -2.29
N ASP A 160 8.95 -10.10 -1.51
CA ASP A 160 9.50 -11.45 -1.68
C ASP A 160 8.44 -12.54 -1.43
N LYS A 161 7.63 -12.39 -0.37
CA LYS A 161 6.50 -13.30 -0.10
C LYS A 161 5.47 -13.27 -1.22
N LEU A 162 5.19 -12.10 -1.76
CA LEU A 162 4.26 -11.92 -2.87
C LEU A 162 4.81 -12.54 -4.15
N MET A 163 6.07 -12.28 -4.50
CA MET A 163 6.72 -12.88 -5.67
C MET A 163 6.80 -14.41 -5.56
N ALA A 164 7.15 -14.94 -4.38
CA ALA A 164 7.21 -16.39 -4.15
C ALA A 164 5.85 -17.07 -4.38
N ARG A 165 4.74 -16.43 -3.97
CA ARG A 165 3.39 -16.97 -4.18
C ARG A 165 2.91 -16.83 -5.62
N MET A 166 3.19 -15.70 -6.27
CA MET A 166 2.90 -15.53 -7.70
C MET A 166 3.61 -16.58 -8.55
N LEU A 167 4.87 -16.88 -8.24
CA LEU A 167 5.66 -17.90 -8.93
C LEU A 167 5.16 -19.32 -8.64
N ALA A 168 4.53 -19.54 -7.48
CA ALA A 168 3.96 -20.83 -7.07
C ALA A 168 2.49 -21.03 -7.48
N ASP A 169 1.86 -20.05 -8.12
CA ASP A 169 0.43 -20.02 -8.47
C ASP A 169 -0.50 -20.35 -7.28
N GLN A 170 -0.08 -19.92 -6.08
CA GLN A 170 -0.83 -20.17 -4.84
C GLN A 170 -1.75 -18.99 -4.50
N PRO A 171 -3.03 -19.23 -4.15
CA PRO A 171 -3.93 -18.17 -3.69
C PRO A 171 -3.46 -17.56 -2.36
N LEU A 172 -3.83 -16.31 -2.11
CA LEU A 172 -3.67 -15.69 -0.79
C LEU A 172 -4.70 -16.32 0.18
N THR A 173 -4.25 -16.62 1.40
CA THR A 173 -5.13 -17.14 2.43
C THR A 173 -5.66 -16.00 3.30
N GLN A 174 -6.75 -16.26 4.01
CA GLN A 174 -7.31 -15.32 4.98
C GLN A 174 -6.34 -15.03 6.14
N GLU A 175 -5.45 -15.97 6.48
CA GLU A 175 -4.36 -15.74 7.44
C GLU A 175 -3.33 -14.75 6.90
N ASP A 176 -3.03 -14.76 5.60
CA ASP A 176 -2.11 -13.80 4.98
C ASP A 176 -2.68 -12.38 5.03
N GLY A 177 -3.99 -12.25 4.75
CA GLY A 177 -4.71 -10.98 4.90
C GLY A 177 -4.68 -10.45 6.33
N LYS A 178 -4.92 -11.33 7.32
CA LYS A 178 -4.85 -10.97 8.75
C LYS A 178 -3.43 -10.60 9.18
N ALA A 179 -2.43 -11.35 8.75
CA ALA A 179 -1.02 -11.06 9.03
C ALA A 179 -0.62 -9.70 8.47
N LEU A 180 -1.07 -9.37 7.25
CA LEU A 180 -0.86 -8.06 6.63
C LEU A 180 -1.52 -6.95 7.44
N VAL A 181 -2.79 -7.09 7.81
CA VAL A 181 -3.54 -6.11 8.63
C VAL A 181 -2.90 -5.89 10.01
N GLN A 182 -2.52 -6.97 10.68
CA GLN A 182 -1.90 -6.89 12.00
C GLN A 182 -0.51 -6.24 11.93
N HIS A 183 0.20 -6.40 10.82
CA HIS A 183 1.44 -5.69 10.53
C HIS A 183 1.23 -4.19 10.30
N LEU A 184 0.17 -3.81 9.56
CA LEU A 184 -0.15 -2.41 9.24
C LEU A 184 -0.66 -1.62 10.46
N LYS A 185 -1.31 -2.28 11.42
CA LYS A 185 -1.81 -1.63 12.66
C LYS A 185 -0.70 -1.22 13.65
N GLY A 186 0.55 -1.66 13.45
CA GLY A 186 1.69 -1.33 14.32
C GLY A 186 2.34 0.04 14.08
N GLY A 187 1.98 0.73 12.99
CA GLY A 187 2.40 2.11 12.72
C GLY A 187 1.34 3.12 13.17
N ASP A 188 1.75 4.30 13.62
CA ASP A 188 0.90 5.41 14.14
C ASP A 188 -0.05 6.04 13.08
N ALA A 189 -0.39 5.29 12.02
CA ALA A 189 -1.32 5.64 10.95
C ALA A 189 -2.68 4.91 11.09
N SER A 190 -2.98 4.33 12.26
CA SER A 190 -4.09 3.39 12.49
C SER A 190 -5.47 3.90 12.07
N VAL A 191 -5.74 5.20 12.17
CA VAL A 191 -7.08 5.78 11.95
C VAL A 191 -7.45 5.88 10.46
N ALA A 192 -6.50 6.18 9.58
CA ALA A 192 -6.76 6.26 8.13
C ALA A 192 -6.92 4.86 7.50
N TYR A 193 -6.22 3.87 8.07
CA TYR A 193 -6.20 2.50 7.57
C TYR A 193 -7.49 1.75 7.93
N GLU A 194 -8.09 2.03 9.09
CA GLU A 194 -9.28 1.31 9.55
C GLU A 194 -10.52 1.59 8.67
N GLY A 195 -10.71 2.84 8.21
CA GLY A 195 -11.77 3.20 7.27
C GLY A 195 -11.57 2.60 5.87
N PHE A 196 -10.31 2.58 5.39
CA PHE A 196 -9.94 1.97 4.12
C PHE A 196 -10.18 0.45 4.10
N TRP A 197 -9.79 -0.24 5.18
CA TRP A 197 -10.00 -1.67 5.33
C TRP A 197 -11.48 -2.05 5.49
N GLN A 198 -12.28 -1.25 6.19
CA GLN A 198 -13.73 -1.48 6.24
C GLN A 198 -14.39 -1.35 4.87
N GLY A 199 -13.95 -0.38 4.05
CA GLY A 199 -14.40 -0.26 2.66
C GLY A 199 -14.00 -1.47 1.80
N LEU A 200 -12.76 -1.94 1.96
CA LEU A 200 -12.26 -3.11 1.23
C LEU A 200 -13.00 -4.39 1.62
N MET A 201 -13.24 -4.61 2.91
CA MET A 201 -13.94 -5.79 3.40
C MET A 201 -15.39 -5.83 2.91
N LYS A 202 -16.07 -4.69 2.79
CA LYS A 202 -17.41 -4.60 2.17
C LYS A 202 -17.43 -5.00 0.70
N ILE A 203 -16.41 -4.61 -0.05
CA ILE A 203 -16.25 -4.96 -1.47
C ILE A 203 -15.97 -6.47 -1.62
N VAL A 204 -15.07 -7.01 -0.80
CA VAL A 204 -14.71 -8.45 -0.84
C VAL A 204 -15.84 -9.35 -0.34
N SER A 205 -16.66 -8.88 0.61
CA SER A 205 -17.81 -9.64 1.11
C SER A 205 -19.03 -9.62 0.19
N GLY A 206 -18.99 -8.88 -0.93
CA GLY A 206 -20.15 -8.70 -1.82
C GLY A 206 -21.33 -7.98 -1.15
N ASP A 207 -21.07 -7.29 -0.04
CA ASP A 207 -22.10 -6.58 0.73
C ASP A 207 -22.22 -5.17 0.14
N GLU A 208 -22.82 -5.09 -1.06
CA GLU A 208 -23.27 -3.84 -1.65
C GLU A 208 -24.46 -3.32 -0.84
N GLY A 209 -24.18 -2.79 0.35
CA GLY A 209 -25.13 -1.98 1.08
C GLY A 209 -25.59 -0.84 0.16
N THR A 210 -26.88 -0.85 -0.19
CA THR A 210 -27.55 0.19 -0.96
C THR A 210 -27.46 1.52 -0.23
N ASP A 211 -26.37 2.26 -0.41
CA ASP A 211 -26.19 3.57 0.19
C ASP A 211 -26.87 4.60 -0.72
N GLN A 212 -27.95 5.19 -0.22
CA GLN A 212 -28.71 6.21 -0.92
C GLN A 212 -27.80 7.39 -1.23
N ALA A 213 -27.69 7.74 -2.52
CA ALA A 213 -26.98 8.91 -2.97
C ALA A 213 -27.41 10.17 -2.20
N PRO A 214 -26.47 11.04 -1.78
CA PRO A 214 -26.80 12.25 -1.04
C PRO A 214 -27.71 13.15 -1.86
N LYS A 215 -28.92 13.42 -1.34
CA LYS A 215 -29.87 14.36 -1.95
C LYS A 215 -29.21 15.74 -2.05
N ARG A 216 -29.07 16.24 -3.29
CA ARG A 216 -28.62 17.61 -3.55
C ARG A 216 -29.54 18.61 -2.82
N PRO A 217 -28.98 19.68 -2.23
CA PRO A 217 -29.79 20.73 -1.64
C PRO A 217 -30.61 21.40 -2.74
N LYS A 218 -31.92 21.56 -2.49
CA LYS A 218 -32.81 22.34 -3.36
C LYS A 218 -32.39 23.81 -3.31
N LYS A 219 -32.29 24.40 -4.49
CA LYS A 219 -32.15 25.86 -4.68
C LYS A 219 -33.35 26.60 -4.13
#